data_AF-A0A497A2F8-F1
#
_entry.id   AF-A0A497A2F8-F1
#
_cell.length_a   1.000
_cell.length_b   1.000
_cell.length_c   1.000
_cell.angle_alpha   90.00
_cell.angle_beta   90.00
_cell.angle_gamma   90.00
#
_symmetry.space_group_name_H-M   'P 1'
#
loop_
_entity.id
_entity.type
_entity.pdbx_description
1 polymer ?
#
loop_
_entity_poly.entity_id
_entity_poly.type
_entity_poly.pdbx_seq_one_letter_code
_entity_poly.pdbx_strand_id
1 'polypeptide(L)'
;SLLPVQQAREEGLRVGMLKLVTVWPFAEERIRELAKQVKAFVVPEINMGQIALEVERCAAGQARVIPVTHPGGDIHDPADILDAIREAAR
;
A
#
# COMPACT_ATOMS: atom_id res chain seq x y z
N SER A 1 3.30 11.09 4.75
CA SER A 1 2.60 11.96 3.80
C SER A 1 1.15 11.49 3.68
N LEU A 2 0.18 12.39 3.83
CA LEU A 2 -1.26 12.10 3.61
C LEU A 2 -1.74 12.55 2.23
N LEU A 3 -0.90 13.28 1.49
CA LEU A 3 -1.27 14.02 0.29
C LEU A 3 -1.79 13.12 -0.85
N PRO A 4 -1.14 12.01 -1.24
CA PRO A 4 -1.66 11.13 -2.29
C PRO A 4 -3.01 10.51 -1.93
N VAL A 5 -3.21 10.16 -0.65
CA VAL A 5 -4.47 9.58 -0.16
C VAL A 5 -5.58 10.64 -0.16
N GLN A 6 -5.27 11.89 0.18
CA GLN A 6 -6.23 12.99 0.12
C GLN A 6 -6.63 13.29 -1.33
N GLN A 7 -5.67 13.40 -2.24
CA GLN A 7 -5.93 13.63 -3.67
C GLN A 7 -6.77 12.51 -4.28
N ALA A 8 -6.45 11.25 -3.99
CA ALA A 8 -7.25 10.12 -4.44
C ALA A 8 -8.70 10.17 -3.90
N ARG A 9 -8.92 10.64 -2.66
CA ARG A 9 -10.28 10.83 -2.12
C ARG A 9 -11.02 11.97 -2.82
N GLU A 10 -10.33 13.06 -3.14
CA GLU A 10 -10.89 14.18 -3.91
C GLU A 10 -11.30 13.75 -5.32
N GLU A 11 -10.58 12.79 -5.92
CA GLU A 11 -10.93 12.12 -7.18
C GLU A 11 -12.10 11.13 -7.05
N GLY A 12 -12.69 10.99 -5.85
CA GLY A 12 -13.82 10.08 -5.57
C GLY A 12 -13.41 8.62 -5.38
N LEU A 13 -12.11 8.31 -5.31
CA LEU A 13 -11.63 6.96 -5.04
C LEU A 13 -11.82 6.60 -3.56
N ARG A 14 -12.39 5.42 -3.30
CA ARG A 14 -12.56 4.89 -1.95
C ARG A 14 -11.25 4.32 -1.44
N VAL A 15 -10.40 5.18 -0.87
CA VAL A 15 -9.07 4.80 -0.37
C VAL A 15 -8.94 4.93 1.15
N GLY A 16 -8.42 3.86 1.76
CA GLY A 16 -8.01 3.80 3.16
C GLY A 16 -6.50 3.94 3.29
N MET A 17 -6.02 4.21 4.51
CA MET A 17 -4.59 4.22 4.82
C MET A 17 -4.35 3.35 6.05
N LEU A 18 -3.42 2.40 5.93
CA LEU A 18 -2.89 1.62 7.03
C LEU A 18 -1.44 2.04 7.27
N LYS A 19 -1.12 2.49 8.48
CA LYS A 19 0.26 2.80 8.88
C LYS A 19 0.76 1.73 9.84
N LEU A 20 1.78 0.99 9.43
CA LEU A 20 2.50 0.06 10.31
C LEU A 20 3.43 0.87 11.23
N VAL A 21 3.02 1.11 12.47
CA VAL A 21 3.87 1.73 13.50
C VAL A 21 4.84 0.70 14.07
N THR A 22 4.34 -0.52 14.28
CA THR A 22 5.13 -1.68 14.67
C THR A 22 5.28 -2.57 13.45
N VAL A 23 6.52 -2.78 13.00
CA VAL A 23 6.82 -3.66 11.86
C VAL A 23 6.89 -5.12 12.32
N TRP A 24 7.46 -5.38 13.49
CA TRP A 24 7.54 -6.71 14.08
C TRP A 24 7.15 -6.69 15.57
N PRO A 25 6.31 -7.64 16.05
CA PRO A 25 5.64 -8.72 15.30
C PRO A 25 4.69 -8.19 14.21
N PHE A 26 4.70 -8.82 13.04
CA PHE A 26 3.95 -8.32 11.88
C PHE A 26 2.44 -8.49 12.07
N ALA A 27 1.67 -7.53 11.56
CA ALA A 27 0.22 -7.45 11.76
C ALA A 27 -0.56 -8.39 10.80
N GLU A 28 -0.20 -9.67 10.76
CA GLU A 28 -0.73 -10.65 9.80
C GLU A 28 -2.26 -10.72 9.78
N GLU A 29 -2.88 -10.84 10.96
CA GLU A 29 -4.34 -10.96 11.10
C GLU A 29 -5.04 -9.75 10.51
N ARG A 30 -4.52 -8.54 10.79
CA ARG A 30 -5.10 -7.31 10.30
C ARG A 30 -5.01 -7.18 8.78
N ILE A 31 -3.88 -7.59 8.19
CA ILE A 31 -3.72 -7.61 6.73
C ILE A 31 -4.68 -8.61 6.10
N ARG A 32 -4.82 -9.83 6.65
CA ARG A 32 -5.77 -10.84 6.17
C ARG A 32 -7.22 -10.39 6.20
N GLU A 33 -7.63 -9.70 7.27
CA GLU A 33 -8.98 -9.14 7.38
C GLU A 33 -9.24 -8.08 6.32
N LEU A 34 -8.31 -7.14 6.16
CA LEU A 34 -8.44 -6.06 5.19
C LEU A 34 -8.41 -6.60 3.75
N ALA A 35 -7.62 -7.63 3.47
CA ALA A 35 -7.51 -8.23 2.15
C ALA A 35 -8.86 -8.78 1.63
N LYS A 36 -9.80 -9.12 2.53
CA LYS A 36 -11.17 -9.54 2.17
C LYS A 36 -12.09 -8.38 1.77
N GLN A 37 -11.72 -7.16 2.14
CA GLN A 37 -12.57 -5.97 2.02
C GLN A 37 -12.07 -4.99 0.95
N VAL A 38 -10.78 -5.04 0.61
CA VAL A 38 -10.16 -4.14 -0.35
C VAL A 38 -9.81 -4.87 -1.64
N LYS A 39 -9.83 -4.15 -2.77
CA LYS A 39 -9.41 -4.71 -4.07
C LYS A 39 -7.89 -4.91 -4.15
N ALA A 40 -7.15 -3.98 -3.55
CA ALA A 40 -5.71 -3.93 -3.66
C ALA A 40 -5.06 -3.19 -2.48
N PHE A 41 -3.80 -3.52 -2.22
CA PHE A 41 -2.88 -2.80 -1.35
C PHE A 41 -1.82 -2.12 -2.20
N VAL A 42 -1.62 -0.82 -1.99
CA VAL A 42 -0.47 -0.09 -2.53
C VAL A 42 0.54 0.08 -1.39
N VAL A 43 1.75 -0.44 -1.57
CA VAL A 43 2.78 -0.47 -0.54
C VAL A 43 3.97 0.38 -0.97
N PRO A 44 4.00 1.68 -0.62
CA PRO A 44 5.16 2.52 -0.86
C PRO A 44 6.26 2.21 0.16
N GLU A 45 7.43 1.82 -0.32
CA GLU A 45 8.56 1.44 0.53
C GLU A 45 9.91 1.93 -0.03
N ILE A 46 10.76 2.48 0.84
CA ILE A 46 12.14 2.90 0.48
C ILE A 46 13.08 1.73 0.72
N ASN A 47 12.69 0.58 0.18
CA ASN A 47 13.44 -0.65 0.16
C ASN A 47 12.98 -1.48 -1.05
N MET A 48 13.56 -2.65 -1.26
CA MET A 48 13.21 -3.54 -2.36
C MET A 48 12.40 -4.76 -1.91
N GLY A 49 11.16 -4.58 -1.45
CA GLY A 49 10.23 -5.70 -1.24
C GLY A 49 10.07 -6.17 0.19
N GLN A 50 10.73 -5.58 1.20
CA GLN A 50 10.75 -6.18 2.54
C GLN A 50 9.37 -6.24 3.19
N ILE A 51 8.55 -5.20 2.99
CA ILE A 51 7.20 -5.15 3.56
C ILE A 51 6.16 -5.58 2.53
N ALA A 52 6.35 -5.21 1.26
CA ALA A 52 5.43 -5.61 0.21
C ALA A 52 5.26 -7.14 0.10
N LEU A 53 6.36 -7.91 0.22
CA LEU A 53 6.29 -9.37 0.19
C LEU A 53 5.55 -9.97 1.40
N GLU A 54 5.69 -9.36 2.58
CA GLU A 54 4.96 -9.80 3.77
C GLU A 54 3.46 -9.50 3.67
N VAL A 55 3.12 -8.33 3.11
CA VAL A 55 1.73 -7.97 2.80
C VAL A 55 1.15 -8.92 1.76
N GLU A 56 1.90 -9.24 0.70
CA GLU A 56 1.50 -10.20 -0.33
C GLU A 56 1.25 -11.60 0.24
N ARG A 57 2.19 -12.09 1.07
CA ARG A 57 2.05 -13.37 1.77
C ARG A 57 0.79 -13.42 2.63
N CYS A 58 0.48 -12.33 3.34
CA CYS A 58 -0.71 -12.25 4.19
C CYS A 58 -2.00 -12.04 3.40
N ALA A 59 -1.96 -11.29 2.31
CA ALA A 59 -3.10 -11.10 1.42
C ALA A 59 -3.51 -12.43 0.77
N ALA A 60 -2.53 -13.30 0.47
CA ALA A 60 -2.75 -14.66 -0.03
C ALA A 60 -3.69 -14.71 -1.26
N GLY A 61 -3.54 -13.74 -2.16
CA GLY A 61 -4.34 -13.61 -3.38
C GLY A 61 -5.76 -13.03 -3.19
N GLN A 62 -6.18 -12.68 -1.97
CA GLN A 62 -7.49 -12.06 -1.72
C GLN A 62 -7.56 -10.60 -2.20
N ALA A 63 -6.43 -9.91 -2.20
CA ALA A 63 -6.26 -8.57 -2.75
C ALA A 63 -4.95 -8.48 -3.53
N ARG A 64 -4.92 -7.67 -4.60
CA ARG A 64 -3.68 -7.41 -5.35
C ARG A 64 -2.71 -6.62 -4.47
N VAL A 65 -1.42 -6.92 -4.51
CA VAL A 65 -0.40 -6.11 -3.85
C VAL A 65 0.45 -5.42 -4.91
N ILE A 66 0.46 -4.09 -4.87
CA ILE A 66 1.20 -3.24 -5.79
C ILE A 66 2.36 -2.61 -5.01
N PRO A 67 3.58 -3.12 -5.15
CA PRO A 67 4.75 -2.53 -4.53
C PRO A 67 5.15 -1.26 -5.28
N VAL A 68 5.37 -0.17 -4.54
CA VAL A 68 6.00 1.05 -5.06
C VAL A 68 7.37 1.13 -4.38
N THR A 69 8.36 0.48 -4.97
CA THR A 69 9.70 0.34 -4.39
C THR A 69 10.60 1.48 -4.82
N HIS A 70 11.45 1.93 -3.90
CA HIS A 70 12.53 2.87 -4.22
C HIS A 70 13.86 2.32 -3.67
N PRO A 71 14.94 2.28 -4.48
CA PRO A 71 16.26 1.75 -4.09
C PRO A 71 16.98 2.48 -2.92
N GLY A 72 16.32 3.43 -2.24
CA GLY A 72 16.95 4.37 -1.31
C GLY A 72 17.63 5.56 -2.01
N GLY A 73 18.04 6.55 -1.23
CA GLY A 73 18.74 7.75 -1.72
C GLY A 73 17.85 8.97 -2.01
N ASP A 74 16.55 8.77 -2.21
CA ASP A 74 15.57 9.85 -2.38
C ASP A 74 14.21 9.47 -1.76
N ILE A 75 13.33 10.46 -1.57
CA ILE A 75 11.96 10.27 -1.08
C ILE A 75 11.05 9.95 -2.26
N HIS A 76 10.07 9.05 -2.05
CA HIS A 76 9.03 8.78 -3.04
C HIS A 76 8.33 10.06 -3.51
N ASP A 77 8.23 10.24 -4.82
CA ASP A 77 7.37 11.28 -5.39
C ASP A 77 5.90 10.96 -5.04
N PRO A 78 5.17 11.89 -4.40
CA PRO A 78 3.74 11.74 -4.17
C PRO A 78 2.92 11.37 -5.42
N ALA A 79 3.36 11.81 -6.61
CA ALA A 79 2.71 11.50 -7.89
C ALA A 79 2.76 10.00 -8.23
N ASP A 80 3.90 9.33 -8.01
CA ASP A 80 4.06 7.90 -8.27
C ASP A 80 3.11 7.06 -7.40
N ILE A 81 2.97 7.45 -6.13
CA ILE A 81 2.04 6.80 -5.20
C ILE A 81 0.58 7.02 -5.65
N LEU A 82 0.26 8.23 -6.10
CA LEU A 82 -1.09 8.55 -6.59
C LEU A 82 -1.44 7.76 -7.85
N ASP A 83 -0.51 7.63 -8.79
CA ASP A 83 -0.71 6.85 -10.01
C ASP A 83 -0.86 5.35 -9.71
N ALA A 84 -0.08 4.81 -8.77
CA ALA A 84 -0.26 3.44 -8.30
C ALA A 84 -1.64 3.23 -7.64
N ILE A 85 -2.13 4.21 -6.87
CA ILE A 85 -3.49 4.19 -6.31
C ILE A 85 -4.56 4.19 -7.41
N ARG A 86 -4.39 5.00 -8.46
CA ARG A 86 -5.31 5.04 -9.60
C ARG A 86 -5.32 3.71 -10.35
N GLU A 87 -4.17 3.09 -10.57
CA GLU A 87 -4.07 1.76 -11.19
C GLU A 87 -4.77 0.71 -10.32
N ALA A 88 -4.56 0.74 -9.01
CA ALA A 88 -5.18 -0.16 -8.04
C ALA A 88 -6.72 -0.05 -7.98
N ALA A 89 -7.25 1.13 -8.30
CA ALA A 89 -8.68 1.41 -8.24
C ALA A 89 -9.47 0.96 -9.48
N ARG A 90 -8.78 0.77 -10.62
CA ARG A 90 -9.35 0.22 -11.85
C ARG A 90 -9.80 -1.23 -11.62
#